data_AF-A0A6V7LNB3-F1
#
_entry.id   AF-A0A6V7LNB3-F1
#
_cell.length_a   1.000
_cell.length_b   1.000
_cell.length_c   1.000
_cell.angle_alpha   90.00
_cell.angle_beta   90.00
_cell.angle_gamma   90.00
#
_symmetry.space_group_name_H-M   'P 1'
#
loop_
_entity.id
_entity.type
_entity.pdbx_description
1 polymer ?
#
loop_
_entity_poly.entity_id
_entity_poly.type
_entity_poly.pdbx_seq_one_letter_code
_entity_poly.pdbx_strand_id
1 'polypeptide(L)'
;ELCNGWLLPDPEQYSLQFSENNNQNYITEKNRNEVKNGSVLKLEHSPSKTAGDILAKLNNGSPEEKLAALEKLSQLSRDITFAHEFINKQGLALLISQIESGKYKDKTLAYSLQSFVELMDHGIVSWDILEPAFINKVASYVNNQAVTQDANVVEFSLSILENIVLNSSGKYSLVENEITFPNLLKHLQNMSHQIQQNTIALINALLSKAEPSKKRAAAATLQSKHNRNVFLTNVIQSTGQ
;
A
#
# COMPACT_ATOMS: atom_id res chain seq x y z
N GLU A 1 19.31 -6.01 30.35
CA GLU A 1 20.65 -5.43 30.54
C GLU A 1 20.78 -4.05 29.89
N LEU A 2 20.52 -3.91 28.59
CA LEU A 2 20.64 -2.62 27.88
C LEU A 2 19.81 -1.49 28.54
N CYS A 3 18.52 -1.72 28.82
CA CYS A 3 17.68 -0.73 29.50
C CYS A 3 18.24 -0.30 30.85
N ASN A 4 18.79 -1.23 31.64
CA ASN A 4 19.42 -0.90 32.92
C ASN A 4 20.67 -0.04 32.72
N GLY A 5 21.49 -0.35 31.71
CA GLY A 5 22.69 0.42 31.37
C GLY A 5 22.39 1.86 30.95
N TRP A 6 21.22 2.10 30.35
CA TRP A 6 20.76 3.44 29.94
C TRP A 6 19.72 4.06 30.88
N LEU A 7 19.45 3.43 32.03
CA LEU A 7 18.46 3.88 33.01
C LEU A 7 17.05 4.08 32.41
N LEU A 8 16.67 3.22 31.46
CA LEU A 8 15.34 3.21 30.85
C LEU A 8 14.39 2.36 31.71
N PRO A 9 13.22 2.91 32.12
CA PRO A 9 12.21 2.15 32.86
C PRO A 9 11.52 1.12 31.94
N ASP A 10 10.79 0.18 32.53
CA ASP A 10 9.89 -0.76 31.82
C ASP A 10 10.54 -1.45 30.60
N PRO A 11 11.54 -2.34 30.80
CA PRO A 11 12.28 -2.97 29.70
C PRO A 11 11.40 -3.71 28.67
N GLU A 12 10.22 -4.17 29.06
CA GLU A 12 9.22 -4.81 28.20
C GLU A 12 8.59 -3.87 27.16
N GLN A 13 8.75 -2.55 27.34
CA GLN A 13 8.28 -1.52 26.42
C GLN A 13 9.27 -1.25 25.28
N TYR A 14 10.37 -2.00 25.20
CA TYR A 14 11.43 -1.83 24.22
C TYR A 14 11.71 -3.11 23.46
N SER A 15 12.23 -2.97 22.24
CA SER A 15 12.72 -4.07 21.41
C SER A 15 13.93 -3.63 20.59
N LEU A 16 14.70 -4.59 20.11
CA LEU A 16 15.79 -4.32 19.18
C LEU A 16 15.24 -4.24 17.75
N GLN A 17 15.81 -3.32 16.96
CA GLN A 17 15.49 -3.14 15.56
C GLN A 17 16.80 -3.00 14.77
N PHE A 18 16.83 -3.48 13.53
CA PHE A 18 17.94 -3.19 12.63
C PHE A 18 18.04 -1.67 12.39
N SER A 19 19.27 -1.14 12.30
CA SER A 19 19.51 0.30 12.09
C SER A 19 19.87 0.64 10.64
N GLU A 20 19.78 -0.31 9.72
CA GLU A 20 20.17 -0.11 8.32
C GLU A 20 19.08 0.63 7.56
N ASN A 21 19.46 1.46 6.57
CA ASN A 21 18.49 2.26 5.81
C ASN A 21 17.46 1.40 5.05
N ASN A 22 17.85 0.19 4.65
CA ASN A 22 17.02 -0.76 3.91
C ASN A 22 16.42 -1.87 4.80
N ASN A 23 16.82 -1.99 6.07
CA ASN A 23 16.29 -2.96 7.00
C ASN A 23 16.06 -2.32 8.36
N GLN A 24 14.79 -2.06 8.66
CA GLN A 24 14.33 -1.56 9.94
C GLN A 24 13.35 -2.55 10.58
N ASN A 25 13.52 -3.85 10.35
CA ASN A 25 12.66 -4.84 10.97
C ASN A 25 13.00 -4.99 12.46
N TYR A 26 11.97 -5.18 13.28
CA TYR A 26 12.10 -5.58 14.66
C TYR A 26 12.72 -6.97 14.75
N ILE A 27 13.60 -7.13 15.71
CA ILE A 27 14.24 -8.41 16.00
C ILE A 27 13.35 -9.20 16.95
N THR A 28 13.12 -10.44 16.58
CA THR A 28 12.33 -11.44 17.28
C THR A 28 13.14 -12.71 17.41
N GLU A 29 12.66 -13.67 18.19
CA GLU A 29 13.28 -14.99 18.25
C GLU A 29 13.30 -15.73 16.89
N LYS A 30 12.46 -15.34 15.93
CA LYS A 30 12.39 -15.97 14.61
C LYS A 30 13.47 -15.48 13.63
N ASN A 31 13.86 -14.21 13.72
CA ASN A 31 14.80 -13.56 12.78
C ASN A 31 16.11 -13.13 13.45
N ARG A 32 16.32 -13.39 14.75
CA ARG A 32 17.58 -13.09 15.47
C ARG A 32 18.83 -13.71 14.84
N ASN A 33 18.68 -14.76 14.04
CA ASN A 33 19.75 -15.39 13.27
C ASN A 33 20.25 -14.54 12.10
N GLU A 34 19.50 -13.51 11.69
CA GLU A 34 19.91 -12.55 10.66
C GLU A 34 20.91 -11.52 11.19
N VAL A 35 21.03 -11.38 12.51
CA VAL A 35 22.01 -10.49 13.15
C VAL A 35 23.42 -11.05 12.96
N LYS A 36 24.29 -10.27 12.31
CA LYS A 36 25.67 -10.65 12.01
C LYS A 36 26.64 -9.97 12.98
N ASN A 37 27.85 -10.53 13.08
CA ASN A 37 28.93 -9.87 13.80
C ASN A 37 29.22 -8.50 13.16
N GLY A 38 29.22 -7.45 13.98
CA GLY A 38 29.37 -6.07 13.50
C GLY A 38 28.06 -5.39 13.10
N SER A 39 26.91 -6.07 13.17
CA SER A 39 25.61 -5.41 13.00
C SER A 39 25.40 -4.35 14.08
N VAL A 40 25.04 -3.14 13.65
CA VAL A 40 24.59 -2.08 14.54
C VAL A 40 23.08 -2.22 14.69
N LEU A 41 22.62 -2.29 15.93
CA LEU A 41 21.22 -2.39 16.28
C LEU A 41 20.81 -1.16 17.07
N LYS A 42 19.54 -0.77 16.96
CA LYS A 42 18.95 0.28 17.77
C LYS A 42 17.93 -0.32 18.74
N LEU A 43 17.87 0.25 19.93
CA LEU A 43 16.81 -0.01 20.89
C LEU A 43 15.68 0.97 20.61
N GLU A 44 14.52 0.44 20.26
CA GLU A 44 13.32 1.21 19.94
C GLU A 44 12.18 0.77 20.86
N HIS A 45 11.08 1.53 20.91
CA HIS A 45 9.86 1.07 21.55
C HIS A 45 9.35 -0.23 20.91
N SER A 46 8.81 -1.12 21.73
CA SER A 46 8.32 -2.42 21.28
C SER A 46 7.25 -2.26 20.18
N PRO A 47 7.09 -3.22 19.26
CA PRO A 47 6.10 -3.15 18.20
C PRO A 47 4.68 -2.86 18.73
N SER A 48 4.32 -3.48 19.87
CA SER A 48 3.02 -3.28 20.50
C SER A 48 2.84 -1.86 21.05
N LYS A 49 3.85 -1.31 21.71
CA LYS A 49 3.81 0.08 22.20
C LYS A 49 3.72 1.06 21.03
N THR A 50 4.59 0.90 20.03
CA THR A 50 4.64 1.76 18.85
C THR A 50 3.32 1.74 18.08
N ALA A 51 2.70 0.56 17.90
CA ALA A 51 1.38 0.43 17.29
C ALA A 51 0.30 1.16 18.11
N GLY A 52 0.32 1.03 19.44
CA GLY A 52 -0.59 1.75 20.33
C GLY A 52 -0.45 3.27 20.23
N ASP A 53 0.78 3.78 20.23
CA ASP A 53 1.06 5.21 20.14
C ASP A 53 0.62 5.79 18.78
N ILE A 54 0.85 5.06 17.68
CA ILE A 54 0.35 5.44 16.36
C ILE A 54 -1.18 5.51 16.37
N LEU A 55 -1.86 4.47 16.88
CA LEU A 55 -3.33 4.46 16.94
C LEU A 55 -3.91 5.58 17.79
N ALA A 56 -3.27 5.91 18.91
CA ALA A 56 -3.68 7.03 19.75
C ALA A 56 -3.60 8.36 18.98
N LYS A 57 -2.51 8.59 18.23
CA LYS A 57 -2.34 9.78 17.39
C LYS A 57 -3.33 9.81 16.22
N LEU A 58 -3.58 8.70 15.55
CA LEU A 58 -4.53 8.63 14.43
C LEU A 58 -5.97 8.98 14.87
N ASN A 59 -6.37 8.55 16.07
CA ASN A 59 -7.68 8.86 16.62
C ASN A 59 -7.75 10.30 17.14
N ASN A 60 -6.84 10.69 18.03
CA ASN A 60 -6.99 11.88 18.88
C ASN A 60 -6.03 13.03 18.57
N GLY A 61 -5.01 12.80 17.73
CA GLY A 61 -3.98 13.81 17.44
C GLY A 61 -4.44 14.93 16.51
N SER A 62 -3.63 15.99 16.45
CA SER A 62 -3.77 17.06 15.46
C SER A 62 -3.54 16.54 14.02
N PRO A 63 -3.95 17.28 12.99
CA PRO A 63 -3.65 16.92 11.59
C PRO A 63 -2.16 16.64 11.33
N GLU A 64 -1.26 17.41 11.94
CA GLU A 64 0.19 17.26 11.84
C GLU A 64 0.68 15.99 12.55
N GLU A 65 0.15 15.70 13.74
CA GLU A 65 0.47 14.47 14.46
C GLU A 65 -0.03 13.23 13.72
N LYS A 66 -1.20 13.32 13.09
CA LYS A 66 -1.75 12.24 12.23
C LYS A 66 -0.87 12.02 11.01
N LEU A 67 -0.42 13.09 10.34
CA LEU A 67 0.49 12.99 9.21
C LEU A 67 1.80 12.31 9.60
N ALA A 68 2.44 12.75 10.70
CA ALA A 68 3.68 12.16 11.20
C ALA A 68 3.48 10.69 11.65
N ALA A 69 2.33 10.37 12.24
CA ALA A 69 1.99 9.00 12.62
C ALA A 69 1.81 8.10 11.39
N LEU A 70 1.17 8.59 10.32
CA LEU A 70 1.00 7.85 9.07
C LEU A 70 2.30 7.67 8.30
N GLU A 71 3.19 8.66 8.34
CA GLU A 71 4.53 8.54 7.77
C GLU A 71 5.35 7.47 8.50
N LYS A 72 5.31 7.45 9.84
CA LYS A 72 5.95 6.39 10.62
C LYS A 72 5.29 5.03 10.35
N LEU A 73 3.97 5.00 10.22
CA LEU A 73 3.21 3.79 9.94
C LEU A 73 3.57 3.19 8.57
N SER A 74 3.73 4.02 7.53
CA SER A 74 4.03 3.53 6.18
C SER A 74 5.41 2.86 6.09
N GLN A 75 6.37 3.30 6.91
CA GLN A 75 7.68 2.67 7.02
C GLN A 75 7.63 1.36 7.81
N LEU A 76 6.95 1.36 8.96
CA LEU A 76 6.89 0.20 9.85
C LEU A 76 5.98 -0.92 9.34
N SER A 77 5.01 -0.61 8.48
CA SER A 77 4.08 -1.61 7.91
C SER A 77 4.76 -2.67 7.06
N ARG A 78 6.00 -2.42 6.60
CA ARG A 78 6.86 -3.39 5.90
C ARG A 78 7.33 -4.54 6.77
N ASP A 79 7.36 -4.35 8.09
CA ASP A 79 7.76 -5.39 9.03
C ASP A 79 6.54 -6.19 9.47
N ILE A 80 6.56 -7.50 9.19
CA ILE A 80 5.51 -8.44 9.58
C ILE A 80 5.24 -8.44 11.09
N THR A 81 6.28 -8.24 11.91
CA THR A 81 6.16 -8.20 13.38
C THR A 81 5.31 -7.01 13.82
N PHE A 82 5.59 -5.83 13.26
CA PHE A 82 4.80 -4.65 13.53
C PHE A 82 3.40 -4.75 12.92
N ALA A 83 3.28 -5.27 11.69
CA ALA A 83 2.00 -5.46 11.01
C ALA A 83 1.04 -6.32 11.84
N HIS A 84 1.52 -7.42 12.42
CA HIS A 84 0.74 -8.24 13.35
C HIS A 84 0.20 -7.44 14.54
N GLU A 85 1.05 -6.69 15.23
CA GLU A 85 0.63 -5.89 16.39
C GLU A 85 -0.38 -4.80 16.02
N PHE A 86 -0.17 -4.12 14.89
CA PHE A 86 -1.06 -3.07 14.42
C PHE A 86 -2.43 -3.62 14.02
N ILE A 87 -2.47 -4.76 13.32
CA ILE A 87 -3.72 -5.44 12.93
C ILE A 87 -4.44 -5.98 14.17
N ASN A 88 -3.73 -6.60 15.12
CA ASN A 88 -4.31 -7.12 16.36
C ASN A 88 -4.99 -6.03 17.19
N LYS A 89 -4.50 -4.79 17.12
CA LYS A 89 -5.09 -3.61 17.76
C LYS A 89 -6.17 -2.92 16.91
N GLN A 90 -6.72 -3.60 15.90
CA GLN A 90 -7.75 -3.09 14.98
C GLN A 90 -7.30 -1.89 14.14
N GLY A 91 -6.00 -1.70 13.96
CA GLY A 91 -5.47 -0.56 13.20
C GLY A 91 -5.80 -0.59 11.72
N LEU A 92 -5.88 -1.78 11.12
CA LEU A 92 -6.29 -1.95 9.72
C LEU A 92 -7.74 -1.49 9.49
N ALA A 93 -8.66 -1.84 10.40
CA ALA A 93 -10.05 -1.41 10.32
C ALA A 93 -10.19 0.12 10.43
N LEU A 94 -9.38 0.76 11.29
CA LEU A 94 -9.30 2.21 11.36
C LEU A 94 -8.82 2.80 10.03
N LEU A 95 -7.73 2.29 9.45
CA LEU A 95 -7.22 2.77 8.16
C LEU A 95 -8.26 2.67 7.04
N ILE A 96 -8.94 1.54 6.92
CA ILE A 96 -10.02 1.32 5.94
C ILE A 96 -11.09 2.41 6.11
N SER A 97 -11.58 2.60 7.32
CA SER A 97 -12.61 3.61 7.62
C SER A 97 -12.14 5.04 7.29
N GLN A 98 -10.88 5.39 7.58
CA GLN A 98 -10.36 6.71 7.27
C GLN A 98 -10.24 6.94 5.75
N ILE A 99 -9.78 5.95 4.99
CA ILE A 99 -9.69 6.01 3.52
C ILE A 99 -11.09 6.15 2.92
N GLU A 100 -12.05 5.31 3.34
CA GLU A 100 -13.44 5.35 2.90
C GLU A 100 -14.09 6.71 3.13
N SER A 101 -13.85 7.30 4.32
CA SER A 101 -14.44 8.59 4.70
C SER A 101 -14.03 9.75 3.78
N GLY A 102 -12.91 9.62 3.05
CA GLY A 102 -12.38 10.66 2.17
C GLY A 102 -11.87 11.90 2.90
N LYS A 103 -11.64 11.81 4.23
CA LYS A 103 -11.10 12.92 5.04
C LYS A 103 -9.63 13.20 4.73
N TYR A 104 -8.87 12.16 4.40
CA TYR A 104 -7.45 12.29 4.06
C TYR A 104 -7.25 12.77 2.64
N LYS A 105 -6.29 13.68 2.47
CA LYS A 105 -5.88 14.28 1.20
C LYS A 105 -4.36 14.29 1.10
N ASP A 106 -3.86 14.46 -0.12
CA ASP A 106 -2.43 14.64 -0.41
C ASP A 106 -1.55 13.58 0.26
N LYS A 107 -0.47 13.99 0.94
CA LYS A 107 0.48 13.11 1.62
C LYS A 107 -0.16 12.20 2.68
N THR A 108 -1.14 12.70 3.41
CA THR A 108 -1.86 11.92 4.44
C THR A 108 -2.56 10.72 3.79
N LEU A 109 -3.18 10.93 2.63
CA LEU A 109 -3.81 9.85 1.88
C LEU A 109 -2.76 8.91 1.29
N ALA A 110 -1.68 9.44 0.71
CA ALA A 110 -0.58 8.63 0.16
C ALA A 110 0.00 7.67 1.21
N TYR A 111 0.37 8.16 2.39
CA TYR A 111 0.90 7.32 3.47
C TYR A 111 -0.13 6.33 4.01
N SER A 112 -1.41 6.69 4.03
CA SER A 112 -2.48 5.76 4.45
C SER A 112 -2.62 4.60 3.46
N LEU A 113 -2.64 4.89 2.16
CA LEU A 113 -2.72 3.87 1.11
C LEU A 113 -1.47 2.99 1.08
N GLN A 114 -0.28 3.60 1.22
CA GLN A 114 0.97 2.85 1.34
C GLN A 114 0.93 1.90 2.53
N SER A 115 0.59 2.40 3.72
CA SER A 115 0.48 1.58 4.93
C SER A 115 -0.51 0.44 4.72
N PHE A 116 -1.65 0.70 4.09
CA PHE A 116 -2.65 -0.31 3.81
C PHE A 116 -2.10 -1.42 2.89
N VAL A 117 -1.42 -1.07 1.78
CA VAL A 117 -0.80 -2.05 0.87
C VAL A 117 0.19 -2.92 1.63
N GLU A 118 1.13 -2.30 2.32
CA GLU A 118 2.20 -3.01 3.04
C GLU A 118 1.63 -3.94 4.14
N LEU A 119 0.58 -3.51 4.86
CA LEU A 119 -0.10 -4.35 5.86
C LEU A 119 -0.81 -5.55 5.25
N MET A 120 -1.45 -5.37 4.09
CA MET A 120 -2.20 -6.44 3.41
C MET A 120 -1.27 -7.43 2.71
N ASP A 121 -0.10 -6.98 2.24
CA ASP A 121 0.89 -7.81 1.53
C ASP A 121 1.50 -8.92 2.40
N HIS A 122 1.46 -8.77 3.73
CA HIS A 122 1.86 -9.85 4.66
C HIS A 122 0.89 -11.05 4.65
N GLY A 123 -0.30 -10.91 4.06
CA GLY A 123 -1.29 -11.99 3.99
C GLY A 123 -1.91 -12.37 5.34
N ILE A 124 -1.80 -11.50 6.34
CA ILE A 124 -2.37 -11.71 7.69
C ILE A 124 -3.91 -11.69 7.63
N VAL A 125 -4.47 -10.87 6.74
CA VAL A 125 -5.92 -10.66 6.57
C VAL A 125 -6.29 -10.85 5.10
N SER A 126 -7.42 -11.52 4.85
CA SER A 126 -7.92 -11.70 3.47
C SER A 126 -8.42 -10.38 2.87
N TRP A 127 -8.17 -10.18 1.57
CA TRP A 127 -8.77 -9.11 0.77
C TRP A 127 -10.31 -9.16 0.72
N ASP A 128 -10.91 -10.27 1.15
CA ASP A 128 -12.37 -10.43 1.24
C ASP A 128 -13.01 -9.57 2.34
N ILE A 129 -12.25 -8.99 3.28
CA ILE A 129 -12.81 -8.05 4.27
C ILE A 129 -13.23 -6.69 3.69
N LEU A 130 -12.79 -6.35 2.47
CA LEU A 130 -12.96 -5.00 1.91
C LEU A 130 -14.36 -4.77 1.33
N GLU A 131 -15.14 -3.89 1.92
CA GLU A 131 -16.49 -3.63 1.44
C GLU A 131 -16.50 -2.87 0.09
N PRO A 132 -17.60 -2.94 -0.69
CA PRO A 132 -17.72 -2.21 -1.95
C PRO A 132 -17.45 -0.70 -1.81
N ALA A 133 -17.79 -0.11 -0.66
CA ALA A 133 -17.53 1.31 -0.39
C ALA A 133 -16.04 1.66 -0.48
N PHE A 134 -15.17 0.87 0.16
CA PHE A 134 -13.71 1.01 0.05
C PHE A 134 -13.24 0.88 -1.40
N ILE A 135 -13.70 -0.15 -2.11
CA ILE A 135 -13.26 -0.43 -3.49
C ILE A 135 -13.64 0.72 -4.41
N ASN A 136 -14.88 1.19 -4.33
CA ASN A 136 -15.35 2.33 -5.12
C ASN A 136 -14.57 3.59 -4.78
N LYS A 137 -14.21 3.78 -3.50
CA LYS A 137 -13.40 4.92 -3.08
C LYS A 137 -12.00 4.87 -3.68
N VAL A 138 -11.33 3.72 -3.61
CA VAL A 138 -9.99 3.54 -4.20
C VAL A 138 -10.04 3.67 -5.73
N ALA A 139 -11.03 3.08 -6.37
CA ALA A 139 -11.25 3.23 -7.82
C ALA A 139 -11.46 4.69 -8.23
N SER A 140 -12.13 5.49 -7.39
CA SER A 140 -12.32 6.93 -7.64
C SER A 140 -11.00 7.71 -7.72
N TYR A 141 -9.95 7.28 -7.02
CA TYR A 141 -8.62 7.90 -7.10
C TYR A 141 -7.92 7.58 -8.43
N VAL A 142 -8.17 6.40 -8.99
CA VAL A 142 -7.67 6.04 -10.33
C VAL A 142 -8.50 6.71 -11.43
N ASN A 143 -9.79 6.93 -11.22
CA ASN A 143 -10.69 7.52 -12.22
C ASN A 143 -10.55 9.04 -12.35
N ASN A 144 -10.28 9.76 -11.25
CA ASN A 144 -10.31 11.22 -11.24
C ASN A 144 -8.94 11.87 -11.53
N GLN A 145 -8.56 11.89 -12.82
CA GLN A 145 -7.33 12.57 -13.27
C GLN A 145 -7.41 14.10 -13.32
N ALA A 146 -8.61 14.69 -13.16
CA ALA A 146 -8.82 16.14 -13.28
C ALA A 146 -8.34 16.95 -12.06
N VAL A 147 -8.17 16.29 -10.91
CA VAL A 147 -7.62 16.89 -9.70
C VAL A 147 -6.13 16.60 -9.69
N THR A 148 -5.29 17.59 -9.41
CA THR A 148 -3.87 17.38 -9.12
C THR A 148 -3.76 16.50 -7.86
N GLN A 149 -3.78 15.19 -8.05
CA GLN A 149 -3.57 14.20 -7.01
C GLN A 149 -2.09 13.86 -6.92
N ASP A 150 -1.63 13.58 -5.70
CA ASP A 150 -0.29 13.04 -5.47
C ASP A 150 -0.11 11.75 -6.30
N ALA A 151 1.01 11.67 -7.04
CA ALA A 151 1.31 10.51 -7.88
C ALA A 151 1.30 9.20 -7.07
N ASN A 152 1.71 9.26 -5.81
CA ASN A 152 1.71 8.11 -4.90
C ASN A 152 0.30 7.59 -4.61
N VAL A 153 -0.70 8.48 -4.55
CA VAL A 153 -2.10 8.08 -4.32
C VAL A 153 -2.60 7.22 -5.48
N VAL A 154 -2.30 7.62 -6.71
CA VAL A 154 -2.66 6.83 -7.91
C VAL A 154 -1.89 5.52 -7.94
N GLU A 155 -0.59 5.56 -7.65
CA GLU A 155 0.29 4.38 -7.62
C GLU A 155 -0.22 3.30 -6.66
N PHE A 156 -0.47 3.66 -5.39
CA PHE A 156 -0.95 2.72 -4.39
C PHE A 156 -2.39 2.28 -4.66
N SER A 157 -3.24 3.17 -5.19
CA SER A 157 -4.62 2.80 -5.57
C SER A 157 -4.64 1.75 -6.69
N LEU A 158 -3.76 1.87 -7.69
CA LEU A 158 -3.61 0.85 -8.75
C LEU A 158 -3.17 -0.50 -8.17
N SER A 159 -2.18 -0.49 -7.27
CA SER A 159 -1.70 -1.72 -6.59
C SER A 159 -2.78 -2.39 -5.73
N ILE A 160 -3.57 -1.60 -5.00
CA ILE A 160 -4.70 -2.11 -4.20
C ILE A 160 -5.72 -2.81 -5.10
N LEU A 161 -6.12 -2.17 -6.20
CA LEU A 161 -7.12 -2.75 -7.12
C LEU A 161 -6.60 -4.01 -7.80
N GLU A 162 -5.32 -4.04 -8.17
CA GLU A 162 -4.67 -5.24 -8.73
C GLU A 162 -4.75 -6.39 -7.73
N ASN A 163 -4.33 -6.16 -6.49
CA ASN A 163 -4.32 -7.17 -5.45
C ASN A 163 -5.73 -7.65 -5.11
N ILE A 164 -6.74 -6.78 -5.11
CA ILE A 164 -8.15 -7.19 -4.96
C ILE A 164 -8.54 -8.14 -6.08
N VAL A 165 -8.22 -7.82 -7.34
CA VAL A 165 -8.56 -8.65 -8.50
C VAL A 165 -7.87 -10.02 -8.44
N LEU A 166 -6.60 -10.07 -8.03
CA LEU A 166 -5.83 -11.30 -7.99
C LEU A 166 -6.22 -12.21 -6.81
N ASN A 167 -6.37 -11.61 -5.63
CA ASN A 167 -6.38 -12.32 -4.35
C ASN A 167 -7.76 -12.44 -3.68
N SER A 168 -8.78 -11.66 -4.10
CA SER A 168 -10.14 -11.83 -3.55
C SER A 168 -10.92 -12.95 -4.24
N SER A 169 -11.84 -13.59 -3.51
CA SER A 169 -12.60 -14.73 -4.06
C SER A 169 -13.80 -14.31 -4.91
N GLY A 170 -14.19 -13.03 -4.89
CA GLY A 170 -15.42 -12.58 -5.55
C GLY A 170 -15.54 -11.09 -5.87
N LYS A 171 -14.47 -10.29 -5.71
CA LYS A 171 -14.55 -8.82 -5.90
C LYS A 171 -14.10 -8.33 -7.27
N TYR A 172 -13.75 -9.26 -8.17
CA TYR A 172 -13.40 -8.96 -9.57
C TYR A 172 -14.43 -8.05 -10.24
N SER A 173 -15.72 -8.40 -10.16
CA SER A 173 -16.79 -7.67 -10.84
C SER A 173 -16.97 -6.24 -10.31
N LEU A 174 -16.66 -6.00 -9.04
CA LEU A 174 -16.70 -4.66 -8.45
C LEU A 174 -15.62 -3.77 -9.05
N VAL A 175 -14.38 -4.27 -9.12
CA VAL A 175 -13.27 -3.52 -9.73
C VAL A 175 -13.51 -3.31 -11.23
N GLU A 176 -14.00 -4.34 -11.93
CA GLU A 176 -14.31 -4.27 -13.36
C GLU A 176 -15.38 -3.22 -13.69
N ASN A 177 -16.42 -3.09 -12.87
CA ASN A 177 -17.48 -2.10 -13.10
C ASN A 177 -17.01 -0.66 -12.87
N GLU A 178 -16.05 -0.45 -11.96
CA GLU A 178 -15.55 0.87 -11.62
C GLU A 178 -14.41 1.33 -12.55
N ILE A 179 -13.64 0.41 -13.14
CA ILE A 179 -12.43 0.72 -13.91
C ILE A 179 -12.56 0.33 -15.37
N THR A 180 -12.35 1.29 -16.26
CA THR A 180 -12.37 1.06 -17.71
C THR A 180 -10.97 1.06 -18.33
N PHE A 181 -10.75 0.21 -19.35
CA PHE A 181 -9.46 0.16 -20.06
C PHE A 181 -9.04 1.50 -20.65
N PRO A 182 -9.91 2.30 -21.31
CA PRO A 182 -9.52 3.63 -21.79
C PRO A 182 -9.03 4.56 -20.67
N ASN A 183 -9.58 4.47 -19.47
CA ASN A 183 -9.10 5.25 -18.34
C ASN A 183 -7.72 4.78 -17.86
N LEU A 184 -7.52 3.46 -17.74
CA LEU A 184 -6.21 2.90 -17.40
C LEU A 184 -5.12 3.31 -18.40
N LEU A 185 -5.43 3.30 -19.70
CA LEU A 185 -4.46 3.68 -20.73
C LEU A 185 -3.98 5.14 -20.63
N LYS A 186 -4.78 6.04 -20.05
CA LYS A 186 -4.33 7.42 -19.78
C LYS A 186 -3.21 7.45 -18.75
N HIS A 187 -3.20 6.54 -17.77
CA HIS A 187 -2.14 6.46 -16.76
C HIS A 187 -0.81 5.97 -17.35
N LEU A 188 -0.82 5.28 -18.49
CA LEU A 188 0.41 4.93 -19.21
C LEU A 188 1.11 6.14 -19.80
N GLN A 189 0.41 7.26 -20.01
CA GLN A 189 0.99 8.51 -20.49
C GLN A 189 1.66 9.33 -19.38
N ASN A 190 1.56 8.87 -18.12
CA ASN A 190 2.24 9.48 -16.99
C ASN A 190 3.76 9.24 -17.09
N MET A 191 4.56 10.17 -16.59
CA MET A 191 6.03 10.06 -16.56
C MET A 191 6.54 9.07 -15.50
N SER A 192 5.72 8.70 -14.50
CA SER A 192 6.13 7.74 -13.48
C SER A 192 6.11 6.30 -14.00
N HIS A 193 7.29 5.68 -14.10
CA HIS A 193 7.44 4.26 -14.45
C HIS A 193 6.68 3.32 -13.51
N GLN A 194 6.59 3.66 -12.22
CA GLN A 194 5.88 2.84 -11.25
C GLN A 194 4.36 2.86 -11.49
N ILE A 195 3.79 4.02 -11.84
CA ILE A 195 2.39 4.12 -12.24
C ILE A 195 2.14 3.33 -13.52
N GLN A 196 3.04 3.42 -14.51
CA GLN A 196 2.94 2.65 -15.74
C GLN A 196 2.95 1.14 -15.45
N GLN A 197 3.88 0.68 -14.61
CA GLN A 197 3.99 -0.72 -14.21
C GLN A 197 2.72 -1.21 -13.49
N ASN A 198 2.25 -0.50 -12.47
CA ASN A 198 1.03 -0.88 -11.73
C ASN A 198 -0.21 -0.85 -12.63
N THR A 199 -0.26 0.08 -13.59
CA THR A 199 -1.35 0.14 -14.59
C THR A 199 -1.34 -1.10 -15.48
N ILE A 200 -0.18 -1.51 -15.98
CA ILE A 200 -0.03 -2.72 -16.81
C ILE A 200 -0.37 -3.96 -15.97
N ALA A 201 0.07 -4.01 -14.72
CA ALA A 201 -0.18 -5.10 -13.80
C ALA A 201 -1.69 -5.27 -13.53
N LEU A 202 -2.41 -4.18 -13.26
CA LEU A 202 -3.88 -4.18 -13.14
C LEU A 202 -4.58 -4.61 -14.44
N ILE A 203 -4.13 -4.13 -15.60
CA ILE A 203 -4.66 -4.57 -16.91
C ILE A 203 -4.49 -6.10 -17.06
N ASN A 204 -3.32 -6.62 -16.74
CA ASN A 204 -3.03 -8.05 -16.81
C ASN A 204 -3.89 -8.84 -15.82
N ALA A 205 -4.05 -8.35 -14.59
CA ALA A 205 -4.88 -8.96 -13.56
C ALA A 205 -6.34 -9.05 -14.03
N LEU A 206 -6.91 -7.95 -14.55
CA LEU A 206 -8.27 -7.92 -15.10
C LEU A 206 -8.43 -8.92 -16.26
N LEU A 207 -7.50 -8.91 -17.22
CA LEU A 207 -7.52 -9.85 -18.34
C LEU A 207 -7.34 -11.31 -17.91
N SER A 208 -6.60 -11.57 -16.83
CA SER A 208 -6.37 -12.93 -16.35
C SER A 208 -7.66 -13.55 -15.79
N LYS A 209 -8.44 -12.77 -15.04
CA LYS A 209 -9.68 -13.19 -14.36
C LYS A 209 -10.95 -13.03 -15.20
N ALA A 210 -10.91 -12.25 -16.29
CA ALA A 210 -12.06 -12.02 -17.16
C ALA A 210 -12.60 -13.29 -17.84
N GLU A 211 -13.90 -13.33 -18.12
CA GLU A 211 -14.53 -14.35 -18.98
C GLU A 211 -14.06 -14.25 -20.45
N PRO A 212 -14.07 -15.34 -21.25
CA PRO A 212 -13.53 -15.33 -22.62
C PRO A 212 -14.15 -14.29 -23.58
N SER A 213 -15.43 -13.95 -23.39
CA SER A 213 -16.12 -12.91 -24.16
C SER A 213 -15.60 -11.52 -23.82
N LYS A 214 -15.41 -11.24 -22.53
CA LYS A 214 -14.88 -9.98 -22.01
C LYS A 214 -13.40 -9.81 -22.35
N LYS A 215 -12.60 -10.88 -22.26
CA LYS A 215 -11.20 -10.89 -22.74
C LYS A 215 -11.10 -10.46 -24.20
N ARG A 216 -12.00 -10.98 -25.07
CA ARG A 216 -12.04 -10.61 -26.49
C ARG A 216 -12.39 -9.13 -26.69
N ALA A 217 -13.39 -8.62 -25.96
CA ALA A 217 -13.78 -7.21 -26.04
C ALA A 217 -12.63 -6.28 -25.57
N ALA A 218 -12.03 -6.58 -24.43
CA ALA A 218 -10.89 -5.86 -23.89
C ALA A 218 -9.67 -5.90 -24.85
N ALA A 219 -9.36 -7.07 -25.40
CA ALA A 219 -8.30 -7.24 -26.38
C ALA A 219 -8.56 -6.39 -27.64
N ALA A 220 -9.81 -6.35 -28.14
CA ALA A 220 -10.16 -5.50 -29.27
C ALA A 220 -9.95 -4.00 -28.95
N THR A 221 -10.31 -3.54 -27.74
CA THR A 221 -10.02 -2.17 -27.30
C THR A 221 -8.51 -1.91 -27.27
N LEU A 222 -7.72 -2.78 -26.64
CA LEU A 222 -6.26 -2.62 -26.51
C LEU A 222 -5.52 -2.71 -27.86
N GLN A 223 -6.05 -3.47 -28.82
CA GLN A 223 -5.46 -3.63 -30.16
C GLN A 223 -5.74 -2.47 -31.11
N SER A 224 -6.62 -1.53 -30.76
CA SER A 224 -6.84 -0.34 -31.58
C SER A 224 -5.52 0.42 -31.82
N LYS A 225 -5.37 0.98 -33.03
CA LYS A 225 -4.12 1.66 -33.45
C LYS A 225 -3.69 2.73 -32.44
N HIS A 226 -4.64 3.49 -31.91
CA HIS A 226 -4.37 4.52 -30.90
C HIS A 226 -3.78 3.91 -29.62
N ASN A 227 -4.41 2.86 -29.08
CA ASN A 227 -3.98 2.26 -27.81
C ASN A 227 -2.65 1.53 -27.95
N ARG A 228 -2.41 0.82 -29.06
CA ARG A 228 -1.10 0.23 -29.36
C ARG A 228 0.02 1.28 -29.42
N ASN A 229 -0.26 2.45 -30.00
CA ASN A 229 0.71 3.54 -30.03
C ASN A 229 1.01 4.07 -28.62
N VAL A 230 0.01 4.14 -27.72
CA VAL A 230 0.25 4.54 -26.33
C VAL A 230 1.26 3.62 -25.64
N PHE A 231 1.14 2.30 -25.79
CA PHE A 231 2.14 1.36 -25.27
C PHE A 231 3.51 1.52 -25.93
N LEU A 232 3.55 1.65 -27.25
CA LEU A 232 4.79 1.79 -27.98
C LEU A 232 5.57 3.04 -27.54
N THR A 233 4.91 4.20 -27.51
CA THR A 233 5.54 5.47 -27.20
C THR A 233 5.90 5.60 -25.72
N ASN A 234 5.00 5.23 -24.81
CA ASN A 234 5.17 5.56 -23.39
C ASN A 234 5.81 4.44 -22.56
N VAL A 235 5.87 3.20 -23.07
CA VAL A 235 6.46 2.06 -22.34
C VAL A 235 7.67 1.48 -23.06
N ILE A 236 7.57 1.24 -24.37
CA ILE A 236 8.66 0.59 -25.12
C ILE A 236 9.74 1.59 -25.52
N GLN A 237 9.35 2.78 -25.99
CA GLN A 237 10.29 3.80 -26.49
C GLN A 237 10.73 4.78 -25.40
N SER A 238 10.04 4.82 -24.25
CA SER A 238 10.37 5.70 -23.13
C SER A 238 11.61 5.26 -22.34
N THR A 239 12.01 3.99 -22.45
CA THR A 239 13.22 3.43 -21.78
C THR A 239 14.55 3.89 -22.42
N GLY A 240 14.51 4.88 -23.31
CA GLY A 240 15.68 5.42 -24.02
C GLY A 240 15.96 6.92 -23.81
N GLN A 241 15.31 7.59 -22.86
CA GLN A 241 15.59 8.99 -22.49
C GLN A 241 15.91 9.14 -21.01
#